data_AF-A0A8J6EH76-F1
#
_entry.id   AF-A0A8J6EH76-F1
#
_cell.length_a   1.000
_cell.length_b   1.000
_cell.length_c   1.000
_cell.angle_alpha   90.00
_cell.angle_beta   90.00
_cell.angle_gamma   90.00
#
_symmetry.space_group_name_H-M   'P 1'
#
loop_
_entity.id
_entity.type
_entity.pdbx_description
1 polymer ?
#
loop_
_entity_poly.entity_id
_entity_poly.type
_entity_poly.pdbx_seq_one_letter_code
_entity_poly.pdbx_strand_id
1 'polypeptide(L)'
;MDSTIFEIIIDEFDRNCSFLDAFQDSFLTSNHTFLFDGPHCRSTIDQIGTCWPRSVAGELVERPCPDFFNGIKYNTTRTVYRECFENGTWASWMNYSQCVPILDNKRKYDMHYKIALIINYLGHCISVLALVIAFLLFLCLR
;
A
#
# COMPACT_ATOMS: atom_id res chain seq x y z
N MET A 1 -18.12 16.30 -23.32
CA MET A 1 -18.23 15.76 -21.95
C MET A 1 -16.82 15.46 -21.54
N ASP A 2 -16.18 16.51 -21.04
CA ASP A 2 -14.74 16.70 -21.04
C ASP A 2 -14.05 16.01 -19.88
N SER A 3 -12.93 15.37 -20.19
CA SER A 3 -12.04 14.61 -19.29
C SER A 3 -11.49 15.42 -18.11
N THR A 4 -11.71 16.74 -18.09
CA THR A 4 -11.32 17.65 -17.02
C THR A 4 -12.32 17.68 -15.86
N ILE A 5 -13.59 17.35 -16.08
CA ILE A 5 -14.60 17.32 -14.99
C ILE A 5 -14.36 16.13 -14.06
N PHE A 6 -13.86 15.00 -14.60
CA PHE A 6 -13.61 13.80 -13.80
C PHE A 6 -12.41 13.97 -12.85
N GLU A 7 -11.37 14.70 -13.27
CA GLU A 7 -10.24 15.04 -12.39
C GLU A 7 -10.65 16.03 -11.29
N ILE A 8 -11.52 17.00 -11.58
CA ILE A 8 -12.03 17.96 -10.59
C ILE A 8 -12.93 17.27 -9.55
N ILE A 9 -13.75 16.29 -9.99
CA ILE A 9 -14.57 15.50 -9.07
C ILE A 9 -13.70 14.60 -8.18
N ILE A 10 -12.56 14.10 -8.66
CA ILE A 10 -11.62 13.30 -7.84
C ILE A 10 -10.87 14.20 -6.84
N ASP A 11 -10.40 15.37 -7.26
CA ASP A 11 -9.60 16.29 -6.43
C ASP A 11 -10.44 16.98 -5.32
N GLU A 12 -11.75 17.17 -5.53
CA GLU A 12 -12.65 17.80 -4.54
C GLU A 12 -13.27 16.78 -3.56
N PHE A 13 -13.30 15.50 -3.91
CA PHE A 13 -13.88 14.43 -3.08
C PHE A 13 -12.91 13.92 -2.00
N ASP A 14 -11.63 14.32 -2.06
CA ASP A 14 -10.58 13.94 -1.10
C ASP A 14 -10.62 14.72 0.23
N ARG A 15 -11.54 15.68 0.40
CA ARG A 15 -11.63 16.51 1.62
C ARG A 15 -12.63 16.04 2.67
N ASN A 16 -13.53 15.13 2.32
CA ASN A 16 -14.53 14.64 3.24
C ASN A 16 -14.64 13.13 3.05
N CYS A 17 -14.49 12.38 4.15
CA CYS A 17 -14.81 10.96 4.22
C CYS A 17 -16.26 10.72 3.74
N SER A 18 -16.51 10.50 2.45
CA SER A 18 -17.90 10.39 1.98
C SER A 18 -18.10 9.45 0.80
N PHE A 19 -18.33 8.17 1.09
CA PHE A 19 -19.37 7.37 0.42
C PHE A 19 -19.65 6.11 1.25
N LEU A 20 -18.59 5.48 1.77
CA LEU A 20 -18.71 4.31 2.64
C LEU A 20 -19.17 4.65 4.06
N ASP A 21 -18.80 5.82 4.59
CA ASP A 21 -19.28 6.25 5.92
C ASP A 21 -20.76 6.63 5.91
N ALA A 22 -21.31 7.13 4.79
CA ALA A 22 -22.76 7.32 4.64
C ALA A 22 -23.52 5.97 4.64
N PHE A 23 -22.89 4.92 4.12
CA PHE A 23 -23.44 3.56 4.15
C PHE A 23 -23.36 2.93 5.55
N GLN A 24 -22.29 3.19 6.30
CA GLN A 24 -22.16 2.74 7.69
C GLN A 24 -23.13 3.49 8.63
N ASP A 25 -23.26 4.81 8.45
CA ASP A 25 -24.18 5.66 9.20
C ASP A 25 -25.66 5.25 8.97
N SER A 26 -26.04 4.89 7.74
CA SER A 26 -27.42 4.49 7.43
C SER A 26 -27.83 3.14 8.05
N PHE A 27 -26.90 2.21 8.25
CA PHE A 27 -27.18 0.94 8.95
C PHE A 27 -27.29 1.10 10.47
N LEU A 28 -26.50 1.98 11.10
CA LEU A 28 -26.58 2.24 12.55
C LEU A 28 -27.78 3.11 12.95
N THR A 29 -28.28 3.96 12.04
CA THR A 29 -29.39 4.89 12.32
C THR A 29 -30.76 4.20 12.37
N SER A 30 -30.90 2.95 11.90
CA SER A 30 -32.22 2.31 11.83
C SER A 30 -32.72 1.76 13.18
N ASN A 31 -31.87 1.55 14.20
CA ASN A 31 -32.32 0.92 15.45
C ASN A 31 -31.75 1.52 16.74
N HIS A 32 -30.92 2.57 16.67
CA HIS A 32 -30.45 3.28 17.84
C HIS A 32 -30.84 4.76 17.74
N THR A 33 -32.03 5.12 18.22
CA THR A 33 -32.30 6.45 18.81
C THR A 33 -31.44 6.59 20.07
N PHE A 34 -30.13 6.72 19.84
CA PHE A 34 -29.03 6.85 20.79
C PHE A 34 -29.25 7.79 21.95
N LEU A 35 -29.71 9.04 21.73
CA LEU A 35 -29.38 10.12 22.66
C LEU A 35 -27.94 9.94 23.20
N PHE A 36 -26.95 9.85 22.30
CA PHE A 36 -25.56 9.77 22.71
C PHE A 36 -25.15 11.15 23.25
N ASP A 37 -25.47 11.40 24.52
CA ASP A 37 -25.14 12.62 25.27
C ASP A 37 -23.69 12.61 25.78
N GLY A 38 -22.84 11.82 25.11
CA GLY A 38 -21.46 11.56 25.49
C GLY A 38 -20.44 12.15 24.50
N PRO A 39 -19.18 12.32 24.92
CA PRO A 39 -18.10 12.70 24.03
C PRO A 39 -17.97 11.71 22.87
N HIS A 40 -17.63 12.22 21.68
CA HIS A 40 -17.47 11.44 20.47
C HIS A 40 -16.33 12.01 19.64
N CYS A 41 -15.62 11.15 18.92
CA CYS A 41 -14.59 11.58 18.00
C CYS A 41 -15.18 11.96 16.64
N ARG A 42 -14.74 13.08 16.06
CA ARG A 42 -15.19 13.56 14.74
C ARG A 42 -14.53 12.75 13.62
N SER A 43 -15.16 12.64 12.46
CA SER A 43 -14.49 12.03 11.31
C SER A 43 -13.20 12.77 10.94
N THR A 44 -12.14 12.04 10.61
CA THR A 44 -10.84 12.64 10.28
C THR A 44 -10.04 11.76 9.31
N ILE A 45 -9.11 12.39 8.60
CA ILE A 45 -8.19 11.74 7.66
C ILE A 45 -6.78 11.80 8.25
N ASP A 46 -6.07 10.68 8.20
CA ASP A 46 -4.66 10.61 8.63
C ASP A 46 -3.69 11.13 7.58
N GLN A 47 -2.41 11.22 7.96
CA GLN A 47 -1.29 11.54 7.07
C GLN A 47 -1.13 10.59 5.87
N ILE A 48 -1.72 9.38 5.96
CA ILE A 48 -1.65 8.33 4.93
C ILE A 48 -2.91 8.34 4.04
N GLY A 49 -3.88 9.23 4.31
CA GLY A 49 -5.16 9.27 3.58
C GLY A 49 -6.19 8.25 4.10
N THR A 50 -5.96 7.62 5.25
CA THR A 50 -6.94 6.71 5.86
C THR A 50 -8.05 7.50 6.54
N CYS A 51 -9.30 7.18 6.17
CA CYS A 51 -10.50 7.79 6.73
C CYS A 51 -10.98 7.09 8.01
N TRP A 52 -11.16 7.87 9.07
CA TRP A 52 -11.76 7.45 10.33
C TRP A 52 -13.18 8.02 10.47
N PRO A 53 -14.19 7.17 10.64
CA PRO A 53 -15.57 7.59 10.78
C PRO A 53 -15.82 8.22 12.15
N ARG A 54 -17.00 8.79 12.36
CA ARG A 54 -17.42 9.23 13.69
C ARG A 54 -17.60 8.02 14.61
N SER A 55 -17.02 8.07 15.80
CA SER A 55 -17.06 6.97 16.77
C SER A 55 -17.33 7.47 18.19
N VAL A 56 -17.93 6.62 19.02
CA VAL A 56 -18.21 6.97 20.41
C VAL A 56 -16.93 6.93 21.24
N ALA A 57 -16.85 7.76 22.29
CA ALA A 57 -15.70 7.76 23.18
C ALA A 57 -15.55 6.38 23.87
N GLY A 58 -14.33 5.84 23.88
CA GLY A 58 -14.00 4.49 24.33
C GLY A 58 -14.06 3.41 23.25
N GLU A 59 -14.42 3.75 22.00
CA GLU A 59 -14.51 2.79 20.90
C GLU A 59 -13.16 2.60 20.17
N LEU A 60 -12.86 1.34 19.84
CA LEU A 60 -11.74 0.94 18.99
C LEU A 60 -12.24 0.69 17.57
N VAL A 61 -11.80 1.52 16.62
CA VAL A 61 -12.16 1.39 15.21
C VAL A 61 -11.05 0.63 14.48
N GLU A 62 -11.41 -0.33 13.64
CA GLU A 62 -10.48 -1.06 12.79
C GLU A 62 -10.66 -0.71 11.30
N ARG A 63 -9.53 -0.56 10.60
CA ARG A 63 -9.48 -0.35 9.15
C ARG A 63 -8.40 -1.24 8.54
N PRO A 64 -8.56 -1.73 7.30
CA PRO A 64 -7.51 -2.47 6.61
C PRO A 64 -6.27 -1.59 6.36
N CYS A 65 -5.10 -2.21 6.29
CA CYS A 65 -3.88 -1.55 5.85
C CYS A 65 -4.03 -1.00 4.41
N PRO A 66 -3.37 0.13 4.06
CA PRO A 66 -3.44 0.69 2.72
C PRO A 66 -2.85 -0.25 1.68
N ASP A 67 -3.41 -0.30 0.48
CA ASP A 67 -2.87 -1.12 -0.62
C ASP A 67 -1.48 -0.65 -1.07
N PHE A 68 -1.29 0.67 -1.14
CA PHE A 68 -0.05 1.31 -1.54
C PHE A 68 0.26 2.53 -0.66
N PHE A 69 1.49 2.59 -0.14
CA PHE A 69 2.00 3.78 0.53
C PHE A 69 3.45 4.00 0.10
N ASN A 70 3.79 5.22 -0.32
CA ASN A 70 5.10 5.60 -0.85
C ASN A 70 5.63 4.66 -1.97
N GLY A 71 4.74 4.13 -2.81
CA GLY A 71 5.09 3.22 -3.90
C GLY A 71 5.40 1.78 -3.48
N ILE A 72 5.20 1.43 -2.21
CA ILE A 72 5.34 0.07 -1.69
C ILE A 72 3.94 -0.54 -1.52
N LYS A 73 3.74 -1.76 -2.02
CA LYS A 73 2.50 -2.52 -1.84
C LYS A 73 2.48 -3.17 -0.46
N TYR A 74 1.39 -3.04 0.30
CA TYR A 74 1.23 -3.67 1.62
C TYR A 74 0.15 -4.74 1.60
N ASN A 75 0.14 -5.58 2.65
CA ASN A 75 -0.85 -6.63 2.80
C ASN A 75 -2.14 -6.11 3.44
N THR A 76 -3.17 -5.96 2.60
CA THR A 76 -4.52 -5.48 2.94
C THR A 76 -5.31 -6.45 3.82
N THR A 77 -4.85 -7.70 3.99
CA THR A 77 -5.50 -8.68 4.91
C THR A 77 -5.30 -8.30 6.39
N ARG A 78 -4.34 -7.44 6.70
CA ARG A 78 -4.06 -6.97 8.05
C ARG A 78 -4.82 -5.67 8.32
N THR A 79 -5.21 -5.47 9.57
CA THR A 79 -5.95 -4.28 10.01
C THR A 79 -5.10 -3.43 10.97
N VAL A 80 -5.39 -2.14 10.96
CA VAL A 80 -4.88 -1.13 11.88
C VAL A 80 -6.04 -0.64 12.72
N TYR A 81 -5.79 -0.45 14.00
CA TYR A 81 -6.77 0.05 14.96
C TYR A 81 -6.47 1.48 15.39
N ARG A 82 -7.51 2.25 15.64
CA ARG A 82 -7.43 3.58 16.24
C ARG A 82 -8.47 3.71 17.33
N GLU A 83 -8.03 4.17 18.49
CA GLU A 83 -8.87 4.37 19.65
C GLU A 83 -9.40 5.80 19.69
N CYS A 84 -10.71 5.94 19.95
CA CYS A 84 -11.31 7.19 20.38
C CYS A 84 -11.28 7.26 21.91
N PHE A 85 -10.51 8.18 22.50
CA PHE A 85 -10.43 8.30 23.95
C PHE A 85 -11.77 8.72 24.56
N GLU A 86 -11.95 8.42 25.85
CA GLU A 86 -13.10 8.85 26.66
C GLU A 86 -13.34 10.38 26.62
N ASN A 87 -12.29 11.15 26.32
CA ASN A 87 -12.37 12.61 26.18
C ASN A 87 -12.92 13.09 24.82
N GLY A 88 -13.28 12.18 23.91
CA GLY A 88 -13.75 12.51 22.56
C GLY A 88 -12.64 12.96 21.61
N THR A 89 -11.40 12.58 21.89
CA THR A 89 -10.22 12.86 21.06
C THR A 89 -9.64 11.59 20.49
N TRP A 90 -9.20 11.65 19.22
CA TRP A 90 -8.52 10.53 18.60
C TRP A 90 -7.12 10.31 19.17
N ALA A 91 -6.72 9.04 19.26
CA ALA A 91 -5.32 8.70 19.45
C ALA A 91 -4.45 9.30 18.34
N SER A 92 -3.33 9.90 18.74
CA SER A 92 -2.33 10.51 17.82
C SER A 92 -1.43 9.47 17.17
N TRP A 93 -1.32 8.29 17.76
CA TRP A 93 -0.46 7.22 17.29
C TRP A 93 -1.23 5.91 17.13
N MET A 94 -0.92 5.16 16.07
CA MET A 94 -1.48 3.85 15.78
C MET A 94 -0.37 2.84 15.53
N ASN A 95 -0.66 1.58 15.86
CA ASN A 95 0.27 0.48 15.62
C ASN A 95 0.16 -0.05 14.18
N TYR A 96 0.95 0.52 13.26
CA TYR A 96 1.10 0.00 11.88
C TYR A 96 2.01 -1.24 11.79
N SER A 97 2.42 -1.83 12.92
CA SER A 97 3.28 -3.03 12.95
C SER A 97 2.67 -4.24 12.24
N GLN A 98 1.34 -4.26 12.07
CA GLN A 98 0.62 -5.30 11.34
C GLN A 98 0.69 -5.11 9.82
N CYS A 99 0.98 -3.90 9.32
CA CYS A 99 1.05 -3.63 7.88
C CYS A 99 2.41 -4.04 7.32
N VAL A 100 2.50 -5.26 6.80
CA VAL A 100 3.71 -5.80 6.19
C VAL A 100 3.73 -5.56 4.68
N PRO A 101 4.88 -5.17 4.09
CA PRO A 101 4.99 -4.97 2.65
C PRO A 101 4.91 -6.31 1.90
N ILE A 102 4.10 -6.36 0.84
CA ILE A 102 4.08 -7.47 -0.11
C ILE A 102 5.27 -7.28 -1.06
N LEU A 103 6.32 -8.06 -0.84
CA LEU A 103 7.53 -8.08 -1.66
C LEU A 103 7.34 -8.74 -3.05
N ASP A 104 6.20 -8.49 -3.70
CA ASP A 104 5.89 -9.05 -5.03
C ASP A 104 6.86 -8.52 -6.10
N ASN A 105 7.33 -7.28 -5.91
CA ASN A 105 8.23 -6.64 -6.85
C ASN A 105 9.57 -7.41 -6.95
N LYS A 106 10.08 -7.94 -5.84
CA LYS A 106 11.35 -8.70 -5.83
C LYS A 106 11.28 -9.92 -6.76
N ARG A 107 10.13 -10.63 -6.75
CA ARG A 107 9.91 -11.82 -7.58
C ARG A 107 9.81 -11.52 -9.08
N LYS A 108 9.25 -10.35 -9.45
CA LYS A 108 9.11 -9.98 -10.86
C LYS A 108 10.44 -9.57 -11.50
N TYR A 109 11.32 -8.90 -10.75
CA TYR A 109 12.65 -8.52 -11.22
C TYR A 109 13.65 -9.70 -11.23
N ASP A 110 13.49 -10.69 -10.35
CA ASP A 110 14.35 -11.88 -10.34
C ASP A 110 14.32 -12.66 -11.67
N MET A 111 13.18 -12.70 -12.37
CA MET A 111 13.05 -13.48 -13.61
C MET A 111 13.78 -12.81 -14.79
N HIS A 112 13.63 -11.50 -14.96
CA HIS A 112 14.33 -10.76 -16.02
C HIS A 112 15.84 -10.68 -15.77
N TYR A 113 16.24 -10.54 -14.51
CA TYR A 113 17.65 -10.52 -14.12
C TYR A 113 18.36 -11.85 -14.43
N LYS A 114 17.71 -12.99 -14.15
CA LYS A 114 18.27 -14.32 -14.46
C LYS A 114 18.55 -14.53 -15.94
N ILE A 115 17.66 -14.07 -16.83
CA ILE A 115 17.83 -14.23 -18.27
C ILE A 115 19.04 -13.43 -18.77
N ALA A 116 19.17 -12.17 -18.34
CA ALA A 116 20.32 -11.33 -18.68
C ALA A 116 21.64 -11.95 -18.22
N LEU A 117 21.66 -12.54 -17.02
CA LEU A 117 22.83 -13.17 -16.44
C LEU A 117 23.25 -14.44 -17.19
N ILE A 118 22.30 -15.27 -17.62
CA ILE A 118 22.56 -16.48 -18.43
C ILE A 118 23.18 -16.10 -19.78
N ILE A 119 22.63 -15.10 -20.47
CA ILE A 119 23.15 -14.67 -21.78
C ILE A 119 24.58 -14.12 -21.63
N ASN A 120 24.83 -13.28 -20.63
CA ASN A 120 26.15 -12.74 -20.36
C ASN A 120 27.18 -13.85 -20.06
N TYR A 121 26.79 -14.84 -19.24
CA TYR A 121 27.66 -15.95 -18.88
C TYR A 121 28.01 -16.84 -20.09
N LEU A 122 27.02 -17.21 -20.90
CA LEU A 122 27.24 -18.03 -22.10
C LEU A 122 28.13 -17.31 -23.13
N GLY A 123 27.89 -16.02 -23.36
CA GLY A 123 28.72 -15.21 -24.25
C GLY A 123 30.18 -15.16 -23.81
N HIS A 124 30.43 -14.98 -22.51
CA HIS A 124 31.78 -15.00 -21.97
C HIS A 124 32.47 -16.37 -22.10
N CYS A 125 31.76 -17.47 -21.84
CA CYS A 125 32.33 -18.81 -22.00
C CYS A 125 32.79 -19.06 -23.46
N ILE A 126 31.95 -18.69 -24.43
CA ILE A 126 32.26 -18.86 -25.87
C ILE A 126 33.45 -17.98 -26.27
N SER A 127 33.47 -16.72 -25.83
CA SER A 127 34.54 -15.78 -26.13
C SER A 127 35.90 -16.26 -25.58
N VAL A 128 35.93 -16.69 -24.33
CA VAL A 128 37.14 -17.23 -23.70
C VAL A 128 37.62 -18.49 -24.42
N LEU A 129 36.70 -19.41 -24.76
CA LEU A 129 37.06 -20.65 -25.47
C LEU A 129 37.68 -20.35 -26.85
N ALA A 130 37.08 -19.45 -27.61
CA ALA A 130 37.60 -19.05 -28.93
C ALA A 130 39.00 -18.42 -28.82
N LEU A 131 39.21 -17.58 -27.81
CA LEU A 131 40.49 -16.92 -27.55
C LEU A 131 41.58 -17.93 -27.18
N VAL A 132 41.25 -18.93 -26.35
CA VAL A 132 42.17 -20.02 -25.99
C VAL A 132 42.55 -20.84 -27.23
N ILE A 133 41.58 -21.22 -28.07
CA ILE A 133 41.85 -21.99 -29.30
C ILE A 133 42.77 -21.20 -30.24
N ALA A 134 42.50 -19.91 -30.44
CA ALA A 134 43.34 -19.06 -31.28
C ALA A 134 44.79 -19.00 -30.75
N PHE A 135 44.96 -18.82 -29.43
CA PHE A 135 46.27 -18.77 -28.80
C PHE A 135 47.04 -20.10 -28.96
N LEU A 136 46.37 -21.24 -28.82
CA LEU A 136 46.98 -22.55 -29.03
C LEU A 136 47.40 -22.75 -30.49
N LEU A 137 46.58 -22.34 -31.46
CA LEU A 137 46.96 -22.39 -32.87
C LEU A 137 48.20 -21.53 -33.14
N PHE A 138 48.25 -20.31 -32.61
CA PHE A 138 49.42 -19.44 -32.75
C PHE A 138 50.68 -20.01 -32.09
N LEU A 139 50.55 -20.75 -30.98
CA LEU A 139 51.69 -21.40 -30.33
C LEU A 139 52.15 -22.67 -31.05
N CYS A 140 51.24 -23.48 -31.59
CA CYS A 140 51.59 -24.70 -32.32
C CYS A 140 52.12 -24.42 -33.74
N LEU A 141 51.71 -23.32 -34.37
CA LEU A 141 52.19 -22.90 -35.70
C LEU A 141 53.45 -22.01 -35.65
N ARG A 142 53.89 -21.62 -34.46
CA ARG A 142 55.11 -20.82 -34.25
C ARG A 142 56.28 -21.69 -33.83
#